data_AF-X0SPQ4-F1
#
_entry.id   AF-X0SPQ4-F1
#
_cell.length_a   1.000
_cell.length_b   1.000
_cell.length_c   1.000
_cell.angle_alpha   90.00
_cell.angle_beta   90.00
_cell.angle_gamma   90.00
#
_symmetry.space_group_name_H-M   'P 1'
#
loop_
_entity.id
_entity.type
_entity.pdbx_description
1 polymer ?
#
loop_
_entity_poly.entity_id
_entity_poly.type
_entity_poly.pdbx_seq_one_letter_code
_entity_poly.pdbx_strand_id
1 'polypeptide(L)'
;IPWWEQYFASMRAVGENWTRIWMTHFYDGHTLEWSSEHHTAYFKGVGWLSLQMAGKIDQMIELAEQNGIGVQLVFQHHGQFSTTVNPNWNENPYNIAKAHPDGGFLINAEDFFTDIEAIRLSKYKYRYILARWGYSDAILAWELWNEVQYTDAWQKGYHSDVVNWHEEMAGYLQSVDPFNHLITTSSDGPGFEAIWSLANMDFVQVHHYGSGTISFFEQAAASLSGYIKPIIMGEFGSGVSGAGGAADFALTIHNGIWSAFHLKSSAHCWWWEQLDSYNFYDEFIPLSAYAAGEDLAAHNLSKAEISVSGGTPYPTTSYLQFVGLSGNDHAYIWVYD
;
A
#
# COMPACT_ATOMS: atom_id res chain seq x y z
N ILE A 1 -10.27 13.06 -12.75
CA ILE A 1 -11.59 12.61 -12.25
C ILE A 1 -12.21 11.59 -13.19
N PRO A 2 -12.38 11.85 -14.50
CA PRO A 2 -12.96 10.84 -15.40
C PRO A 2 -12.24 9.49 -15.38
N TRP A 3 -10.91 9.50 -15.24
CA TRP A 3 -10.13 8.28 -15.08
C TRP A 3 -10.52 7.47 -13.81
N TRP A 4 -10.70 8.12 -12.66
CA TRP A 4 -11.10 7.45 -11.41
C TRP A 4 -12.53 6.87 -11.49
N GLU A 5 -13.43 7.60 -12.15
CA GLU A 5 -14.80 7.13 -12.37
C GLU A 5 -14.81 5.83 -13.19
N GLN A 6 -14.06 5.79 -14.29
CA GLN A 6 -13.90 4.58 -15.09
C GLN A 6 -13.18 3.47 -14.32
N TYR A 7 -12.07 3.80 -13.65
CA TYR A 7 -11.24 2.84 -12.93
C TYR A 7 -12.03 2.11 -11.83
N PHE A 8 -12.74 2.84 -10.96
CA PHE A 8 -13.54 2.22 -9.91
C PHE A 8 -14.78 1.48 -10.43
N ALA A 9 -15.37 1.94 -11.53
CA ALA A 9 -16.44 1.19 -12.18
C ALA A 9 -15.95 -0.16 -12.73
N SER A 10 -14.75 -0.19 -13.33
CA SER A 10 -14.11 -1.42 -13.81
C SER A 10 -13.79 -2.37 -12.65
N MET A 11 -13.18 -1.87 -11.58
CA MET A 11 -12.88 -2.66 -10.37
C MET A 11 -14.15 -3.31 -9.80
N ARG A 12 -15.20 -2.52 -9.59
CA ARG A 12 -16.49 -3.00 -9.08
C ARG A 12 -17.10 -4.08 -9.98
N ALA A 13 -16.98 -3.92 -11.30
CA ALA A 13 -17.59 -4.86 -12.26
C ALA A 13 -17.01 -6.28 -12.15
N VAL A 14 -15.79 -6.42 -11.65
CA VAL A 14 -15.08 -7.71 -11.52
C VAL A 14 -14.91 -8.17 -10.07
N GLY A 15 -15.53 -7.46 -9.12
CA GLY A 15 -15.55 -7.83 -7.70
C GLY A 15 -14.34 -7.39 -6.89
N GLU A 16 -13.45 -6.56 -7.46
CA GLU A 16 -12.43 -5.88 -6.68
C GLU A 16 -13.08 -4.89 -5.71
N ASN A 17 -12.54 -4.77 -4.49
CA ASN A 17 -13.15 -3.98 -3.42
C ASN A 17 -12.14 -3.19 -2.57
N TRP A 18 -10.87 -3.12 -2.97
CA TRP A 18 -9.83 -2.40 -2.25
C TRP A 18 -8.78 -1.82 -3.19
N THR A 19 -8.31 -0.62 -2.89
CA THR A 19 -7.18 0.00 -3.58
C THR A 19 -6.39 0.92 -2.67
N ARG A 20 -5.12 1.15 -3.02
CA ARG A 20 -4.25 2.13 -2.38
C ARG A 20 -4.20 3.40 -3.21
N ILE A 21 -4.33 4.55 -2.57
CA ILE A 21 -4.23 5.86 -3.23
C ILE A 21 -3.14 6.66 -2.52
N TRP A 22 -2.07 6.98 -3.24
CA TRP A 22 -0.98 7.75 -2.66
C TRP A 22 -1.19 9.25 -2.78
N MET A 23 -1.03 9.98 -1.69
CA MET A 23 -1.04 11.44 -1.70
C MET A 23 0.26 12.00 -2.31
N THR A 24 0.34 12.03 -3.64
CA THR A 24 1.56 12.35 -4.40
C THR A 24 1.56 13.77 -4.96
N HIS A 25 2.75 14.35 -5.12
CA HIS A 25 2.93 15.66 -5.74
C HIS A 25 3.04 15.58 -7.27
N PHE A 26 3.56 14.47 -7.80
CA PHE A 26 3.81 14.28 -9.23
C PHE A 26 2.53 14.05 -10.06
N TYR A 27 2.69 14.06 -11.39
CA TYR A 27 1.60 14.23 -12.35
C TYR A 27 0.76 15.49 -12.02
N ASP A 28 -0.56 15.41 -12.09
CA ASP A 28 -1.43 16.51 -11.67
C ASP A 28 -1.53 16.69 -10.14
N GLY A 29 -0.85 15.83 -9.37
CA GLY A 29 -0.82 15.82 -7.91
C GLY A 29 -2.17 15.50 -7.25
N HIS A 30 -2.12 14.94 -6.05
CA HIS A 30 -3.24 14.89 -5.11
C HIS A 30 -2.77 14.87 -3.65
N THR A 31 -1.49 15.15 -3.39
CA THR A 31 -1.04 15.53 -2.06
C THR A 31 -1.70 16.84 -1.63
N LEU A 32 -1.77 17.09 -0.32
CA LEU A 32 -2.34 18.34 0.20
C LEU A 32 -1.30 19.45 0.29
N GLU A 33 -0.01 19.13 0.33
CA GLU A 33 1.05 20.07 0.65
C GLU A 33 2.26 19.82 -0.23
N TRP A 34 2.73 20.86 -0.92
CA TRP A 34 3.97 20.84 -1.70
C TRP A 34 4.52 22.27 -1.89
N SER A 35 5.63 22.43 -2.62
CA SER A 35 6.20 23.75 -2.94
C SER A 35 5.25 24.60 -3.80
N SER A 36 5.23 25.92 -3.58
CA SER A 36 4.50 26.86 -4.45
C SER A 36 5.12 26.99 -5.85
N GLU A 37 6.36 26.52 -6.04
CA GLU A 37 7.02 26.44 -7.34
C GLU A 37 6.50 25.27 -8.19
N HIS A 38 5.64 24.41 -7.63
CA HIS A 38 5.06 23.31 -8.37
C HIS A 38 4.25 23.79 -9.58
N HIS A 39 4.40 23.08 -10.70
CA HIS A 39 3.83 23.47 -11.99
C HIS A 39 2.30 23.64 -12.01
N THR A 40 1.58 23.01 -11.09
CA THR A 40 0.12 23.10 -10.98
C THR A 40 -0.37 24.36 -10.27
N ALA A 41 0.50 25.11 -9.57
CA ALA A 41 0.16 26.28 -8.75
C ALA A 41 -0.92 26.04 -7.66
N TYR A 42 -1.23 24.78 -7.33
CA TYR A 42 -2.21 24.43 -6.29
C TYR A 42 -1.65 24.46 -4.87
N PHE A 43 -0.34 24.61 -4.73
CA PHE A 43 0.37 24.51 -3.47
C PHE A 43 0.97 25.86 -3.06
N LYS A 44 1.24 26.02 -1.77
CA LYS A 44 1.73 27.29 -1.18
C LYS A 44 2.89 27.10 -0.20
N GLY A 45 3.57 25.96 -0.26
CA GLY A 45 4.65 25.65 0.66
C GLY A 45 4.18 25.03 1.98
N VAL A 46 5.13 24.93 2.91
CA VAL A 46 4.97 24.18 4.15
C VAL A 46 3.92 24.81 5.07
N GLY A 47 3.09 23.99 5.69
CA GLY A 47 1.97 24.38 6.54
C GLY A 47 0.70 24.80 5.79
N TRP A 48 0.71 24.85 4.46
CA TRP A 48 -0.45 25.25 3.66
C TRP A 48 -1.07 24.08 2.90
N LEU A 49 -2.25 23.66 3.37
CA LEU A 49 -3.03 22.59 2.74
C LEU A 49 -3.84 23.12 1.54
N SER A 50 -3.71 22.47 0.39
CA SER A 50 -4.40 22.78 -0.85
C SER A 50 -5.85 22.31 -0.81
N LEU A 51 -6.80 23.25 -0.78
CA LEU A 51 -8.23 22.93 -0.86
C LEU A 51 -8.63 22.41 -2.25
N GLN A 52 -7.90 22.79 -3.30
CA GLN A 52 -8.10 22.28 -4.65
C GLN A 52 -7.78 20.78 -4.72
N MET A 53 -6.65 20.35 -4.14
CA MET A 53 -6.32 18.92 -4.05
C MET A 53 -7.23 18.18 -3.07
N ALA A 54 -7.65 18.83 -1.98
CA ALA A 54 -8.66 18.27 -1.09
C ALA A 54 -9.97 17.96 -1.84
N GLY A 55 -10.46 18.91 -2.67
CA GLY A 55 -11.65 18.71 -3.50
C GLY A 55 -11.49 17.62 -4.56
N LYS A 56 -10.26 17.37 -5.04
CA LYS A 56 -9.96 16.24 -5.92
C LYS A 56 -10.07 14.91 -5.18
N ILE A 57 -9.56 14.83 -3.94
CA ILE A 57 -9.70 13.63 -3.10
C ILE A 57 -11.16 13.43 -2.68
N ASP A 58 -11.92 14.47 -2.36
CA ASP A 58 -13.37 14.36 -2.05
C ASP A 58 -14.08 13.54 -3.13
N GLN A 59 -13.84 13.88 -4.41
CA GLN A 59 -14.44 13.16 -5.54
C GLN A 59 -13.92 11.73 -5.68
N MET A 60 -12.67 11.45 -5.34
CA MET A 60 -12.16 10.07 -5.34
C MET A 60 -12.87 9.24 -4.26
N ILE A 61 -13.02 9.79 -3.05
CA ILE A 61 -13.70 9.10 -1.94
C ILE A 61 -15.18 8.88 -2.26
N GLU A 62 -15.88 9.89 -2.79
CA GLU A 62 -17.28 9.74 -3.22
C GLU A 62 -17.44 8.67 -4.31
N LEU A 63 -16.52 8.59 -5.28
CA LEU A 63 -16.53 7.54 -6.30
C LEU A 63 -16.24 6.16 -5.71
N ALA A 64 -15.35 6.08 -4.72
CA ALA A 64 -15.06 4.83 -4.02
C ALA A 64 -16.29 4.34 -3.24
N GLU A 65 -16.99 5.22 -2.52
CA GLU A 65 -18.25 4.91 -1.83
C GLU A 65 -19.31 4.37 -2.80
N GLN A 66 -19.52 5.06 -3.92
CA GLN A 66 -20.50 4.66 -4.94
C GLN A 66 -20.20 3.29 -5.54
N ASN A 67 -18.92 2.89 -5.55
CA ASN A 67 -18.48 1.64 -6.13
C ASN A 67 -18.22 0.53 -5.10
N GLY A 68 -18.32 0.81 -3.81
CA GLY A 68 -18.02 -0.16 -2.74
C GLY A 68 -16.53 -0.51 -2.67
N ILE A 69 -15.65 0.45 -2.95
CA ILE A 69 -14.20 0.27 -2.91
C ILE A 69 -13.66 0.85 -1.60
N GLY A 70 -12.94 0.02 -0.84
CA GLY A 70 -12.15 0.44 0.31
C GLY A 70 -10.86 1.11 -0.14
N VAL A 71 -10.66 2.35 0.27
CA VAL A 71 -9.48 3.17 0.01
C VAL A 71 -8.54 3.08 1.20
N GLN A 72 -7.32 2.66 0.92
CA GLN A 72 -6.19 2.88 1.81
C GLN A 72 -5.44 4.13 1.35
N LEU A 73 -5.54 5.20 2.13
CA LEU A 73 -4.96 6.49 1.77
C LEU A 73 -3.54 6.58 2.32
N VAL A 74 -2.57 6.71 1.41
CA VAL A 74 -1.14 6.76 1.75
C VAL A 74 -0.69 8.20 1.92
N PHE A 75 -0.32 8.58 3.13
CA PHE A 75 -0.08 9.97 3.50
C PHE A 75 1.26 10.51 2.99
N GLN A 76 2.28 9.65 2.96
CA GLN A 76 3.64 10.00 2.57
C GLN A 76 4.25 8.92 1.70
N HIS A 77 5.23 9.32 0.89
CA HIS A 77 6.06 8.38 0.13
C HIS A 77 7.53 8.76 0.30
N HIS A 78 8.41 7.77 0.25
CA HIS A 78 9.85 7.91 0.52
C HIS A 78 10.53 9.06 -0.21
N GLY A 79 10.20 9.25 -1.49
CA GLY A 79 10.81 10.27 -2.36
C GLY A 79 10.79 11.67 -1.75
N GLN A 80 9.76 12.01 -0.96
CA GLN A 80 9.65 13.30 -0.27
C GLN A 80 10.88 13.58 0.61
N PHE A 81 11.38 12.59 1.34
CA PHE A 81 12.48 12.74 2.30
C PHE A 81 13.65 11.82 1.95
N SER A 82 13.94 11.74 0.65
CA SER A 82 15.04 10.98 0.07
C SER A 82 15.89 11.88 -0.82
N THR A 83 17.21 11.75 -0.69
CA THR A 83 18.21 12.37 -1.56
C THR A 83 18.84 11.37 -2.55
N THR A 84 18.52 10.07 -2.41
CA THR A 84 19.18 8.99 -3.16
C THR A 84 18.23 8.15 -3.99
N VAL A 85 17.07 7.76 -3.45
CA VAL A 85 16.09 6.89 -4.12
C VAL A 85 14.85 7.69 -4.49
N ASN A 86 14.56 7.79 -5.79
CA ASN A 86 13.48 8.62 -6.35
C ASN A 86 13.41 10.02 -5.69
N PRO A 87 14.54 10.76 -5.63
CA PRO A 87 14.68 11.86 -4.70
C PRO A 87 13.81 13.06 -5.09
N ASN A 88 13.02 13.56 -4.14
CA ASN A 88 12.24 14.79 -4.26
C ASN A 88 12.63 15.83 -3.20
N TRP A 89 13.68 15.58 -2.40
CA TRP A 89 14.13 16.50 -1.36
C TRP A 89 14.46 17.91 -1.87
N ASN A 90 15.00 18.01 -3.08
CA ASN A 90 15.34 19.28 -3.71
C ASN A 90 14.12 20.13 -4.10
N GLU A 91 12.91 19.58 -4.00
CA GLU A 91 11.64 20.24 -4.32
C GLU A 91 10.68 20.24 -3.12
N ASN A 92 11.07 19.57 -2.03
CA ASN A 92 10.25 19.40 -0.86
C ASN A 92 10.11 20.74 -0.11
N PRO A 93 8.89 21.17 0.26
CA PRO A 93 8.65 22.43 0.95
C PRO A 93 9.28 22.52 2.36
N TYR A 94 9.65 21.39 2.99
CA TYR A 94 10.33 21.37 4.29
C TYR A 94 11.83 21.73 4.18
N ASN A 95 12.42 21.61 2.99
CA ASN A 95 13.84 21.89 2.76
C ASN A 95 14.12 23.40 2.87
N ILE A 96 15.04 23.78 3.76
CA ILE A 96 15.42 25.18 4.00
C ILE A 96 15.95 25.89 2.74
N ALA A 97 16.56 25.16 1.81
CA ALA A 97 17.03 25.74 0.54
C ALA A 97 15.89 26.12 -0.41
N LYS A 98 14.68 25.60 -0.17
CA LYS A 98 13.43 25.94 -0.90
C LYS A 98 12.64 27.03 -0.20
N ALA A 99 13.18 27.58 0.89
CA ALA A 99 12.51 28.59 1.70
C ALA A 99 12.62 30.00 1.09
N HIS A 100 11.88 30.31 0.01
CA HIS A 100 11.31 31.65 -0.20
C HIS A 100 10.31 31.70 -1.37
N PRO A 101 9.04 32.12 -1.18
CA PRO A 101 8.39 32.51 0.07
C PRO A 101 7.96 31.31 0.96
N ASP A 102 8.25 30.07 0.56
CA ASP A 102 7.66 28.82 1.08
C ASP A 102 8.25 28.23 2.37
N GLY A 103 9.25 28.89 2.97
CA GLY A 103 9.61 28.69 4.38
C GLY A 103 9.94 27.28 4.87
N GLY A 104 10.70 26.46 4.12
CA GLY A 104 11.31 25.25 4.68
C GLY A 104 12.27 25.58 5.85
N PHE A 105 12.39 24.67 6.80
CA PHE A 105 13.17 24.87 8.03
C PHE A 105 14.12 23.71 8.34
N LEU A 106 14.01 22.60 7.61
CA LEU A 106 14.89 21.45 7.76
C LEU A 106 16.15 21.62 6.91
N ILE A 107 17.30 21.37 7.52
CA ILE A 107 18.59 21.38 6.82
C ILE A 107 18.77 20.06 6.07
N ASN A 108 18.42 18.93 6.70
CA ASN A 108 18.56 17.60 6.12
C ASN A 108 17.20 16.89 6.07
N ALA A 109 17.06 15.93 5.13
CA ALA A 109 15.82 15.19 4.95
C ALA A 109 15.50 14.29 6.16
N GLU A 110 16.52 13.70 6.79
CA GLU A 110 16.38 12.86 7.99
C GLU A 110 15.84 13.60 9.21
N ASP A 111 16.01 14.94 9.27
CA ASP A 111 15.56 15.76 10.40
C ASP A 111 14.02 15.74 10.52
N PHE A 112 13.29 15.37 9.46
CA PHE A 112 11.83 15.27 9.45
C PHE A 112 11.26 14.36 10.55
N PHE A 113 12.00 13.31 10.90
CA PHE A 113 11.55 12.30 11.87
C PHE A 113 11.70 12.75 13.33
N THR A 114 12.46 13.81 13.61
CA THR A 114 12.75 14.26 14.98
C THR A 114 12.47 15.73 15.22
N ASP A 115 12.41 16.55 14.17
CA ASP A 115 12.12 17.97 14.31
C ASP A 115 10.68 18.20 14.79
N ILE A 116 10.56 19.00 15.86
CA ILE A 116 9.30 19.24 16.57
C ILE A 116 8.28 19.95 15.66
N GLU A 117 8.73 20.85 14.80
CA GLU A 117 7.84 21.57 13.89
C GLU A 117 7.38 20.66 12.73
N ALA A 118 8.26 19.82 12.20
CA ALA A 118 7.89 18.81 11.20
C ALA A 118 6.86 17.81 11.72
N ILE A 119 7.05 17.33 12.95
CA ILE A 119 6.11 16.46 13.66
C ILE A 119 4.77 17.19 13.89
N ARG A 120 4.80 18.44 14.34
CA ARG A 120 3.58 19.26 14.57
C ARG A 120 2.80 19.46 13.28
N LEU A 121 3.48 19.75 12.17
CA LEU A 121 2.86 19.96 10.86
C LEU A 121 2.32 18.66 10.25
N SER A 122 2.99 17.52 10.48
CA SER A 122 2.49 16.20 10.12
C SER A 122 1.17 15.90 10.83
N LYS A 123 1.12 16.09 12.17
CA LYS A 123 -0.11 15.95 12.96
C LYS A 123 -1.21 16.90 12.49
N TYR A 124 -0.87 18.14 12.14
CA TYR A 124 -1.81 19.12 11.59
C TYR A 124 -2.42 18.65 10.25
N LYS A 125 -1.59 18.18 9.32
CA LYS A 125 -2.02 17.62 8.03
C LYS A 125 -2.93 16.40 8.25
N TYR A 126 -2.51 15.46 9.10
CA TYR A 126 -3.26 14.23 9.35
C TYR A 126 -4.60 14.49 10.03
N ARG A 127 -4.66 15.40 10.99
CA ARG A 127 -5.92 15.83 11.59
C ARG A 127 -6.89 16.39 10.54
N TYR A 128 -6.39 17.14 9.57
CA TYR A 128 -7.22 17.64 8.47
C TYR A 128 -7.76 16.51 7.59
N ILE A 129 -6.91 15.54 7.23
CA ILE A 129 -7.29 14.35 6.46
C ILE A 129 -8.42 13.59 7.17
N LEU A 130 -8.21 13.23 8.45
CA LEU A 130 -9.19 12.50 9.26
C LEU A 130 -10.50 13.28 9.41
N ALA A 131 -10.41 14.59 9.68
CA ALA A 131 -11.61 15.43 9.83
C ALA A 131 -12.40 15.57 8.52
N ARG A 132 -11.74 15.45 7.36
CA ARG A 132 -12.40 15.63 6.06
C ARG A 132 -12.95 14.33 5.50
N TRP A 133 -12.24 13.21 5.63
CA TRP A 133 -12.60 11.95 4.96
C TRP A 133 -12.86 10.79 5.91
N GLY A 134 -12.51 10.89 7.19
CA GLY A 134 -12.71 9.78 8.14
C GLY A 134 -14.17 9.40 8.35
N TYR A 135 -15.15 10.24 8.00
CA TYR A 135 -16.56 9.83 8.10
C TYR A 135 -16.97 8.78 7.06
N SER A 136 -16.19 8.61 6.00
CA SER A 136 -16.56 7.82 4.84
C SER A 136 -16.29 6.33 5.08
N ASP A 137 -17.31 5.50 4.85
CA ASP A 137 -17.18 4.04 4.89
C ASP A 137 -16.25 3.50 3.78
N ALA A 138 -15.92 4.33 2.79
CA ALA A 138 -14.91 3.98 1.79
C ALA A 138 -13.48 4.12 2.30
N ILE A 139 -13.21 4.77 3.44
CA ILE A 139 -11.87 4.70 4.03
C ILE A 139 -11.71 3.36 4.74
N LEU A 140 -10.78 2.54 4.25
CA LEU A 140 -10.40 1.29 4.91
C LEU A 140 -9.25 1.51 5.91
N ALA A 141 -8.22 2.24 5.47
CA ALA A 141 -6.98 2.37 6.23
C ALA A 141 -6.22 3.67 5.95
N TRP A 142 -5.46 4.10 6.97
CA TRP A 142 -4.43 5.13 6.88
C TRP A 142 -3.05 4.48 6.76
N GLU A 143 -2.35 4.74 5.65
CA GLU A 143 -0.97 4.29 5.51
C GLU A 143 -0.02 5.47 5.73
N LEU A 144 0.82 5.39 6.76
CA LEU A 144 1.72 6.48 7.15
C LEU A 144 2.77 6.75 6.08
N TRP A 145 3.37 5.70 5.53
CA TRP A 145 4.37 5.77 4.48
C TRP A 145 4.26 4.63 3.47
N ASN A 146 4.43 5.01 2.22
CA ASN A 146 4.98 4.11 1.22
C ASN A 146 6.50 4.01 1.37
N GLU A 147 7.00 2.81 1.68
CA GLU A 147 8.42 2.44 1.60
C GLU A 147 9.40 3.34 2.35
N VAL A 148 9.14 3.60 3.62
CA VAL A 148 9.98 4.51 4.44
C VAL A 148 11.46 4.10 4.52
N GLN A 149 11.82 2.85 4.20
CA GLN A 149 13.22 2.39 4.09
C GLN A 149 14.04 3.19 3.10
N TYR A 150 13.41 3.82 2.11
CA TYR A 150 14.09 4.60 1.09
C TYR A 150 14.28 6.07 1.47
N THR A 151 13.88 6.48 2.67
CA THR A 151 14.19 7.81 3.20
C THR A 151 15.65 7.91 3.66
N ASP A 152 16.19 9.14 3.67
CA ASP A 152 17.55 9.40 4.17
C ASP A 152 17.73 8.93 5.62
N ALA A 153 16.69 9.09 6.46
CA ALA A 153 16.74 8.68 7.86
C ALA A 153 17.05 7.18 7.99
N TRP A 154 16.31 6.34 7.24
CA TRP A 154 16.53 4.91 7.26
C TRP A 154 17.89 4.54 6.66
N GLN A 155 18.21 5.05 5.48
CA GLN A 155 19.46 4.73 4.77
C GLN A 155 20.71 5.13 5.56
N LYS A 156 20.63 6.14 6.42
CA LYS A 156 21.72 6.60 7.29
C LYS A 156 21.75 5.90 8.66
N GLY A 157 20.85 4.95 8.91
CA GLY A 157 20.82 4.14 10.13
C GLY A 157 20.06 4.76 11.31
N TYR A 158 19.26 5.80 11.09
CA TYR A 158 18.41 6.43 12.12
C TYR A 158 17.10 5.65 12.33
N HIS A 159 17.17 4.32 12.37
CA HIS A 159 15.97 3.45 12.43
C HIS A 159 15.13 3.71 13.68
N SER A 160 15.75 4.01 14.83
CA SER A 160 15.01 4.34 16.07
C SER A 160 14.14 5.57 15.91
N ASP A 161 14.62 6.58 15.18
CA ASP A 161 13.89 7.82 14.98
C ASP A 161 12.68 7.58 14.08
N VAL A 162 12.85 6.77 13.04
CA VAL A 162 11.75 6.31 12.17
C VAL A 162 10.72 5.51 12.98
N VAL A 163 11.15 4.55 13.82
CA VAL A 163 10.24 3.76 14.67
C VAL A 163 9.47 4.64 15.64
N ASN A 164 10.15 5.54 16.36
CA ASN A 164 9.53 6.45 17.32
C ASN A 164 8.52 7.38 16.63
N TRP A 165 8.84 7.86 15.43
CA TRP A 165 7.93 8.68 14.65
C TRP A 165 6.66 7.90 14.25
N HIS A 166 6.78 6.63 13.86
CA HIS A 166 5.62 5.79 13.56
C HIS A 166 4.75 5.56 14.79
N GLU A 167 5.35 5.25 15.94
CA GLU A 167 4.63 5.08 17.20
C GLU A 167 3.89 6.37 17.58
N GLU A 168 4.54 7.52 17.45
CA GLU A 168 3.94 8.83 17.77
C GLU A 168 2.80 9.20 16.81
N MET A 169 2.98 9.00 15.50
CA MET A 169 1.94 9.34 14.52
C MET A 169 0.75 8.40 14.61
N ALA A 170 0.97 7.09 14.69
CA ALA A 170 -0.10 6.13 14.82
C ALA A 170 -0.88 6.30 16.12
N GLY A 171 -0.18 6.54 17.24
CA GLY A 171 -0.82 6.83 18.53
C GLY A 171 -1.62 8.14 18.48
N TYR A 172 -1.13 9.14 17.74
CA TYR A 172 -1.89 10.35 17.49
C TYR A 172 -3.15 10.08 16.67
N LEU A 173 -3.06 9.37 15.55
CA LEU A 173 -4.22 9.02 14.71
C LEU A 173 -5.28 8.29 15.53
N GLN A 174 -4.90 7.26 16.30
CA GLN A 174 -5.83 6.54 17.19
C GLN A 174 -6.52 7.47 18.22
N SER A 175 -5.81 8.50 18.70
CA SER A 175 -6.37 9.43 19.68
C SER A 175 -7.37 10.44 19.10
N VAL A 176 -7.34 10.68 17.78
CA VAL A 176 -8.16 11.72 17.13
C VAL A 176 -9.10 11.21 16.04
N ASP A 177 -8.93 9.98 15.57
CA ASP A 177 -9.82 9.34 14.60
C ASP A 177 -11.06 8.74 15.31
N PRO A 178 -12.24 9.37 15.21
CA PRO A 178 -13.40 8.89 15.94
C PRO A 178 -13.97 7.58 15.37
N PHE A 179 -13.52 7.16 14.19
CA PHE A 179 -14.01 5.96 13.50
C PHE A 179 -13.07 4.76 13.64
N ASN A 180 -11.86 4.96 14.18
CA ASN A 180 -10.85 3.92 14.40
C ASN A 180 -10.52 3.12 13.13
N HIS A 181 -10.21 3.80 12.02
CA HIS A 181 -9.75 3.10 10.82
C HIS A 181 -8.42 2.38 11.08
N LEU A 182 -8.13 1.38 10.26
CA LEU A 182 -6.88 0.64 10.33
C LEU A 182 -5.69 1.56 10.01
N ILE A 183 -4.56 1.34 10.66
CA ILE A 183 -3.32 2.08 10.44
C ILE A 183 -2.20 1.11 10.05
N THR A 184 -1.44 1.48 9.02
CA THR A 184 -0.30 0.67 8.55
C THR A 184 0.84 1.54 8.01
N THR A 185 1.91 0.88 7.60
CA THR A 185 2.97 1.38 6.73
C THR A 185 3.50 0.24 5.88
N SER A 186 4.14 0.53 4.76
CA SER A 186 4.68 -0.50 3.88
C SER A 186 6.19 -0.49 3.72
N SER A 187 6.72 -1.64 3.30
CA SER A 187 8.13 -1.82 2.92
C SER A 187 8.30 -2.89 1.85
N ASP A 188 9.33 -2.78 1.03
CA ASP A 188 9.79 -3.80 0.08
C ASP A 188 10.95 -4.66 0.62
N GLY A 189 11.34 -4.44 1.89
CA GLY A 189 12.52 -5.05 2.48
C GLY A 189 12.31 -5.55 3.92
N PRO A 190 13.25 -6.36 4.43
CA PRO A 190 13.26 -6.80 5.83
C PRO A 190 13.69 -5.66 6.77
N GLY A 191 13.65 -5.90 8.10
CA GLY A 191 14.19 -4.97 9.10
C GLY A 191 13.14 -4.06 9.76
N PHE A 192 11.85 -4.31 9.50
CA PHE A 192 10.73 -3.52 9.98
C PHE A 192 10.04 -4.11 11.20
N GLU A 193 10.62 -5.14 11.81
CA GLU A 193 10.06 -5.86 12.95
C GLU A 193 9.72 -4.92 14.11
N ALA A 194 10.54 -3.90 14.34
CA ALA A 194 10.30 -2.89 15.36
C ALA A 194 9.04 -2.03 15.09
N ILE A 195 8.76 -1.70 13.82
CA ILE A 195 7.57 -0.95 13.41
C ILE A 195 6.35 -1.87 13.42
N TRP A 196 6.46 -3.06 12.83
CA TRP A 196 5.38 -4.04 12.77
C TRP A 196 4.94 -4.54 14.15
N SER A 197 5.83 -4.49 15.16
CA SER A 197 5.49 -4.84 16.55
C SER A 197 4.75 -3.75 17.31
N LEU A 198 4.68 -2.51 16.80
CA LEU A 198 3.99 -1.42 17.50
C LEU A 198 2.51 -1.74 17.66
N ALA A 199 1.96 -1.56 18.87
CA ALA A 199 0.57 -1.93 19.17
C ALA A 199 -0.47 -1.14 18.34
N ASN A 200 -0.07 -0.01 17.78
CA ASN A 200 -0.89 0.89 16.98
C ASN A 200 -0.72 0.74 15.46
N MET A 201 0.02 -0.27 15.00
CA MET A 201 -0.04 -0.78 13.62
C MET A 201 -1.01 -1.95 13.55
N ASP A 202 -2.05 -1.87 12.74
CA ASP A 202 -3.11 -2.88 12.72
C ASP A 202 -2.78 -4.08 11.83
N PHE A 203 -1.97 -3.88 10.79
CA PHE A 203 -1.52 -4.95 9.91
C PHE A 203 -0.13 -4.68 9.35
N VAL A 204 0.53 -5.75 8.89
CA VAL A 204 1.82 -5.70 8.20
C VAL A 204 1.59 -5.59 6.70
N GLN A 205 2.31 -4.71 6.04
CA GLN A 205 2.24 -4.57 4.59
C GLN A 205 3.62 -4.70 3.94
N VAL A 206 3.73 -5.62 2.99
CA VAL A 206 4.98 -5.89 2.26
C VAL A 206 4.80 -5.74 0.76
N HIS A 207 5.89 -5.37 0.07
CA HIS A 207 5.94 -5.19 -1.37
C HIS A 207 6.87 -6.20 -2.03
N HIS A 208 6.54 -6.63 -3.26
CA HIS A 208 7.40 -7.52 -4.04
C HIS A 208 7.46 -7.17 -5.52
N TYR A 209 8.67 -6.97 -6.01
CA TYR A 209 8.91 -6.64 -7.40
C TYR A 209 9.92 -7.61 -8.02
N GLY A 210 9.46 -8.42 -8.98
CA GLY A 210 10.32 -9.37 -9.68
C GLY A 210 9.68 -10.73 -9.88
N SER A 211 10.51 -11.74 -10.16
CA SER A 211 10.06 -13.12 -10.31
C SER A 211 9.75 -13.76 -8.95
N GLY A 212 9.05 -14.90 -8.96
CA GLY A 212 8.82 -15.68 -7.75
C GLY A 212 7.76 -15.12 -6.81
N THR A 213 6.74 -14.42 -7.32
CA THR A 213 5.64 -13.83 -6.54
C THR A 213 5.03 -14.82 -5.54
N ILE A 214 4.70 -16.04 -6.00
CA ILE A 214 4.09 -17.07 -5.14
C ILE A 214 5.02 -17.44 -3.99
N SER A 215 6.28 -17.76 -4.29
CA SER A 215 7.26 -18.14 -3.27
C SER A 215 7.56 -17.00 -2.29
N PHE A 216 7.55 -15.75 -2.76
CA PHE A 216 7.73 -14.60 -1.88
C PHE A 216 6.53 -14.44 -0.94
N PHE A 217 5.30 -14.52 -1.44
CA PHE A 217 4.10 -14.42 -0.58
C PHE A 217 4.05 -15.53 0.46
N GLU A 218 4.37 -16.78 0.09
CA GLU A 218 4.48 -17.88 1.05
C GLU A 218 5.53 -17.60 2.13
N GLN A 219 6.70 -17.06 1.73
CA GLN A 219 7.77 -16.74 2.66
C GLN A 219 7.37 -15.59 3.59
N ALA A 220 6.75 -14.53 3.07
CA ALA A 220 6.27 -13.41 3.86
C ALA A 220 5.19 -13.85 4.86
N ALA A 221 4.20 -14.65 4.41
CA ALA A 221 3.18 -15.22 5.28
C ALA A 221 3.80 -16.08 6.40
N ALA A 222 4.82 -16.88 6.09
CA ALA A 222 5.50 -17.71 7.07
C ALA A 222 6.35 -16.89 8.06
N SER A 223 7.17 -15.95 7.58
CA SER A 223 8.10 -15.19 8.41
C SER A 223 7.42 -14.16 9.31
N LEU A 224 6.28 -13.63 8.87
CA LEU A 224 5.52 -12.60 9.59
C LEU A 224 4.36 -13.18 10.40
N SER A 225 4.10 -14.49 10.33
CA SER A 225 3.07 -15.16 11.14
C SER A 225 3.22 -14.93 12.66
N GLY A 226 4.43 -14.57 13.12
CA GLY A 226 4.72 -14.24 14.51
C GLY A 226 4.13 -12.91 15.02
N TYR A 227 3.71 -11.98 14.15
CA TYR A 227 3.23 -10.66 14.57
C TYR A 227 1.80 -10.64 15.12
N ILE A 228 1.04 -11.75 15.04
CA ILE A 228 -0.40 -11.84 15.38
C ILE A 228 -1.19 -10.69 14.72
N LYS A 229 -0.81 -10.33 13.49
CA LYS A 229 -1.43 -9.28 12.68
C LYS A 229 -1.66 -9.80 11.27
N PRO A 230 -2.72 -9.34 10.58
CA PRO A 230 -2.88 -9.62 9.16
C PRO A 230 -1.66 -9.15 8.36
N ILE A 231 -1.35 -9.88 7.29
CA ILE A 231 -0.28 -9.53 6.36
C ILE A 231 -0.95 -9.21 5.03
N ILE A 232 -0.68 -8.05 4.47
CA ILE A 232 -1.21 -7.59 3.18
C ILE A 232 -0.05 -7.43 2.19
N MET A 233 -0.22 -7.95 0.98
CA MET A 233 0.72 -7.73 -0.11
C MET A 233 0.35 -6.39 -0.76
N GLY A 234 0.90 -5.31 -0.19
CA GLY A 234 0.50 -3.94 -0.49
C GLY A 234 0.86 -3.48 -1.90
N GLU A 235 1.88 -4.08 -2.48
CA GLU A 235 2.29 -3.93 -3.87
C GLU A 235 2.90 -5.25 -4.33
N PHE A 236 2.57 -5.63 -5.56
CA PHE A 236 3.38 -6.56 -6.30
C PHE A 236 3.41 -6.23 -7.78
N GLY A 237 4.44 -6.70 -8.45
CA GLY A 237 4.51 -6.59 -9.90
C GLY A 237 5.82 -7.12 -10.46
N SER A 238 5.95 -6.99 -11.78
CA SER A 238 7.25 -7.13 -12.42
C SER A 238 8.18 -6.01 -11.96
N GLY A 239 9.49 -6.27 -11.86
CA GLY A 239 10.48 -5.28 -11.40
C GLY A 239 10.61 -4.04 -12.28
N VAL A 240 10.05 -4.06 -13.49
CA VAL A 240 9.97 -2.91 -14.40
C VAL A 240 8.63 -2.96 -15.13
N SER A 241 7.98 -1.80 -15.25
CA SER A 241 6.79 -1.59 -16.07
C SER A 241 6.93 -2.26 -17.45
N GLY A 242 6.01 -3.15 -17.80
CA GLY A 242 5.97 -3.81 -19.11
C GLY A 242 7.06 -4.85 -19.38
N ALA A 243 7.88 -5.20 -18.38
CA ALA A 243 8.80 -6.33 -18.49
C ALA A 243 8.01 -7.63 -18.76
N GLY A 244 8.41 -8.37 -19.80
CA GLY A 244 7.78 -9.64 -20.19
C GLY A 244 6.56 -9.51 -21.13
N GLY A 245 6.02 -8.30 -21.31
CA GLY A 245 4.84 -8.07 -22.14
C GLY A 245 3.53 -8.51 -21.49
N ALA A 246 2.43 -8.44 -22.26
CA ALA A 246 1.08 -8.58 -21.74
C ALA A 246 0.80 -9.96 -21.10
N ALA A 247 1.33 -11.05 -21.68
CA ALA A 247 1.12 -12.40 -21.14
C ALA A 247 1.82 -12.60 -19.78
N ASP A 248 3.08 -12.16 -19.66
CA ASP A 248 3.83 -12.26 -18.40
C ASP A 248 3.20 -11.36 -17.32
N PHE A 249 2.64 -10.22 -17.71
CA PHE A 249 1.93 -9.32 -16.80
C PHE A 249 0.61 -9.94 -16.30
N ALA A 250 -0.21 -10.51 -17.20
CA ALA A 250 -1.41 -11.24 -16.81
C ALA A 250 -1.09 -12.41 -15.86
N LEU A 251 -0.04 -13.19 -16.16
CA LEU A 251 0.43 -14.27 -15.29
C LEU A 251 0.90 -13.75 -13.93
N THR A 252 1.55 -12.58 -13.89
CA THR A 252 1.96 -11.93 -12.64
C THR A 252 0.73 -11.58 -11.79
N ILE A 253 -0.29 -10.94 -12.38
CA ILE A 253 -1.55 -10.62 -11.70
C ILE A 253 -2.20 -11.89 -11.17
N HIS A 254 -2.41 -12.89 -12.05
CA HIS A 254 -3.02 -14.16 -11.71
C HIS A 254 -2.34 -14.83 -10.51
N ASN A 255 -1.02 -14.97 -10.58
CA ASN A 255 -0.24 -15.59 -9.52
C ASN A 255 -0.31 -14.81 -8.21
N GLY A 256 -0.29 -13.48 -8.27
CA GLY A 256 -0.39 -12.62 -7.09
C GLY A 256 -1.72 -12.78 -6.37
N ILE A 257 -2.84 -12.57 -7.08
CA ILE A 257 -4.17 -12.58 -6.46
C ILE A 257 -4.54 -13.96 -5.90
N TRP A 258 -4.24 -15.03 -6.65
CA TRP A 258 -4.58 -16.39 -6.22
C TRP A 258 -3.75 -16.83 -5.02
N SER A 259 -2.44 -16.57 -5.03
CA SER A 259 -1.58 -16.94 -3.90
C SER A 259 -1.91 -16.11 -2.65
N ALA A 260 -2.20 -14.82 -2.76
CA ALA A 260 -2.54 -13.98 -1.62
C ALA A 260 -3.84 -14.41 -0.92
N PHE A 261 -4.92 -14.66 -1.67
CA PHE A 261 -6.17 -15.17 -1.09
C PHE A 261 -5.93 -16.47 -0.31
N HIS A 262 -5.18 -17.40 -0.92
CA HIS A 262 -4.82 -18.69 -0.33
C HIS A 262 -3.77 -18.60 0.79
N LEU A 263 -3.41 -17.38 1.21
CA LEU A 263 -2.53 -17.08 2.33
C LEU A 263 -3.20 -16.13 3.35
N LYS A 264 -4.53 -15.98 3.33
CA LYS A 264 -5.27 -15.04 4.21
C LYS A 264 -4.83 -13.59 4.02
N SER A 265 -4.51 -13.23 2.77
CA SER A 265 -4.00 -11.92 2.40
C SER A 265 -4.80 -11.33 1.24
N SER A 266 -4.48 -10.08 0.91
CA SER A 266 -4.87 -9.41 -0.34
C SER A 266 -3.61 -8.98 -1.06
N ALA A 267 -3.71 -8.77 -2.38
CA ALA A 267 -2.59 -8.34 -3.20
C ALA A 267 -2.99 -7.23 -4.16
N HIS A 268 -2.26 -6.11 -4.14
CA HIS A 268 -2.48 -4.99 -5.04
C HIS A 268 -1.37 -4.93 -6.10
N CYS A 269 -1.76 -4.96 -7.37
CA CYS A 269 -0.79 -4.86 -8.45
C CYS A 269 -0.37 -3.39 -8.65
N TRP A 270 0.93 -3.10 -8.52
CA TRP A 270 1.44 -1.73 -8.66
C TRP A 270 1.23 -1.15 -10.05
N TRP A 271 1.32 -1.96 -11.11
CA TRP A 271 1.19 -1.47 -12.48
C TRP A 271 -0.28 -1.34 -12.90
N TRP A 272 -1.12 -0.70 -12.10
CA TRP A 272 -2.56 -0.56 -12.35
C TRP A 272 -2.87 0.20 -13.65
N GLU A 273 -2.03 1.14 -14.08
CA GLU A 273 -2.22 1.80 -15.38
C GLU A 273 -1.98 0.83 -16.53
N GLN A 274 -1.07 -0.14 -16.36
CA GLN A 274 -0.86 -1.19 -17.35
C GLN A 274 -2.03 -2.16 -17.38
N LEU A 275 -2.54 -2.54 -16.20
CA LEU A 275 -3.74 -3.35 -16.04
C LEU A 275 -4.93 -2.73 -16.76
N ASP A 276 -5.15 -1.43 -16.54
CA ASP A 276 -6.19 -0.65 -17.21
C ASP A 276 -5.94 -0.59 -18.73
N SER A 277 -4.70 -0.31 -19.16
CA SER A 277 -4.36 -0.20 -20.59
C SER A 277 -4.52 -1.51 -21.37
N TYR A 278 -4.28 -2.65 -20.72
CA TYR A 278 -4.47 -3.98 -21.30
C TYR A 278 -5.88 -4.55 -21.07
N ASN A 279 -6.71 -3.86 -20.29
CA ASN A 279 -8.04 -4.31 -19.87
C ASN A 279 -8.01 -5.70 -19.21
N PHE A 280 -7.09 -5.90 -18.25
CA PHE A 280 -6.91 -7.17 -17.53
C PHE A 280 -7.79 -7.34 -16.29
N TYR A 281 -8.88 -6.57 -16.17
CA TYR A 281 -9.86 -6.73 -15.10
C TYR A 281 -10.51 -8.13 -15.08
N ASP A 282 -10.59 -8.81 -16.23
CA ASP A 282 -11.18 -10.16 -16.30
C ASP A 282 -10.38 -11.21 -15.49
N GLU A 283 -9.09 -10.95 -15.17
CA GLU A 283 -8.27 -11.83 -14.31
C GLU A 283 -8.84 -11.97 -12.89
N PHE A 284 -9.61 -10.98 -12.41
CA PHE A 284 -10.18 -11.01 -11.06
C PHE A 284 -11.50 -11.80 -10.99
N ILE A 285 -12.24 -11.93 -12.10
CA ILE A 285 -13.58 -12.55 -12.12
C ILE A 285 -13.58 -13.96 -11.50
N PRO A 286 -12.66 -14.89 -11.86
CA PRO A 286 -12.68 -16.24 -11.30
C PRO A 286 -12.41 -16.26 -9.79
N LEU A 287 -11.48 -15.44 -9.31
CA LEU A 287 -11.16 -15.38 -7.87
C LEU A 287 -12.30 -14.73 -7.09
N SER A 288 -12.89 -13.65 -7.59
CA SER A 288 -14.07 -13.03 -6.98
C SER A 288 -15.25 -13.99 -6.86
N ALA A 289 -15.48 -14.80 -7.90
CA ALA A 289 -16.51 -15.85 -7.86
C ALA A 289 -16.18 -16.97 -6.86
N TYR A 290 -14.90 -17.35 -6.76
CA TYR A 290 -14.42 -18.35 -5.79
C TYR A 290 -14.53 -17.86 -4.34
N ALA A 291 -14.21 -16.59 -4.10
CA ALA A 291 -14.23 -15.96 -2.78
C ALA A 291 -15.64 -15.55 -2.31
N ALA A 292 -16.64 -15.61 -3.19
CA ALA A 292 -17.98 -15.08 -2.91
C ALA A 292 -18.65 -15.83 -1.75
N GLY A 293 -18.81 -15.13 -0.63
CA GLY A 293 -19.44 -15.68 0.59
C GLY A 293 -18.48 -16.41 1.53
N GLU A 294 -17.18 -16.44 1.21
CA GLU A 294 -16.15 -17.03 2.05
C GLU A 294 -15.68 -16.02 3.12
N ASP A 295 -15.54 -16.49 4.37
CA ASP A 295 -14.96 -15.73 5.48
C ASP A 295 -13.78 -16.50 6.05
N LEU A 296 -12.58 -16.26 5.49
CA LEU A 296 -11.36 -16.95 5.91
C LEU A 296 -10.99 -16.66 7.39
N ALA A 297 -11.47 -15.55 7.96
CA ALA A 297 -11.21 -15.18 9.34
C ALA A 297 -12.11 -15.93 10.33
N ALA A 298 -13.29 -16.38 9.91
CA ALA A 298 -14.19 -17.21 10.71
C ALA A 298 -13.62 -18.62 10.98
N HIS A 299 -12.60 -19.04 10.22
CA HIS A 299 -12.01 -20.37 10.31
C HIS A 299 -10.60 -20.36 10.91
N ASN A 300 -10.33 -21.35 11.78
CA ASN A 300 -8.99 -21.61 12.29
C ASN A 300 -8.15 -22.35 11.25
N LEU A 301 -7.73 -21.61 10.22
CA LEU A 301 -6.90 -22.14 9.13
C LEU A 301 -5.41 -21.85 9.36
N SER A 302 -4.58 -22.84 9.05
CA SER A 302 -3.11 -22.77 8.99
C SER A 302 -2.62 -23.25 7.62
N LYS A 303 -1.32 -23.10 7.33
CA LYS A 303 -0.72 -23.62 6.08
C LYS A 303 -1.11 -25.09 5.87
N ALA A 304 -1.65 -25.40 4.69
CA ALA A 304 -2.07 -26.75 4.35
C ALA A 304 -0.86 -27.65 4.05
N GLU A 305 -0.87 -28.86 4.60
CA GLU A 305 0.05 -29.93 4.20
C GLU A 305 -0.65 -30.82 3.17
N ILE A 306 -0.15 -30.82 1.93
CA ILE A 306 -0.76 -31.58 0.82
C ILE A 306 0.23 -32.61 0.29
N SER A 307 -0.24 -33.86 0.17
CA SER A 307 0.49 -34.93 -0.48
C SER A 307 -0.24 -35.36 -1.76
N VAL A 308 0.43 -35.25 -2.91
CA VAL A 308 -0.12 -35.73 -4.20
C VAL A 308 0.31 -37.18 -4.41
N SER A 309 -0.61 -38.14 -4.28
CA SER A 309 -0.35 -39.55 -4.57
C SER A 309 -0.46 -39.84 -6.07
N GLY A 310 0.58 -40.44 -6.68
CA GLY A 310 0.52 -40.94 -8.06
C GLY A 310 1.07 -40.02 -9.16
N GLY A 311 1.86 -39.00 -8.79
CA GLY A 311 2.57 -38.17 -9.76
C GLY A 311 3.66 -38.95 -10.50
N THR A 312 3.31 -39.56 -11.64
CA THR A 312 4.32 -40.05 -12.59
C THR A 312 5.06 -38.82 -13.14
N PRO A 313 6.40 -38.75 -13.09
CA PRO A 313 7.13 -37.66 -13.74
C PRO A 313 6.89 -37.76 -15.24
N TYR A 314 6.09 -36.85 -15.80
CA TYR A 314 6.08 -36.64 -17.24
C TYR A 314 7.47 -36.13 -17.65
N PRO A 315 8.00 -36.48 -18.83
CA PRO A 315 9.40 -36.20 -19.20
C PRO A 315 9.73 -34.71 -19.40
N THR A 316 8.81 -33.81 -19.09
CA THR A 316 8.92 -32.36 -19.29
C THR A 316 8.38 -31.61 -18.05
N THR A 317 9.18 -31.59 -16.97
CA THR A 317 9.31 -30.49 -15.98
C THR A 317 8.09 -29.62 -15.59
N SER A 318 6.92 -30.17 -15.31
CA SER A 318 5.91 -29.48 -14.48
C SER A 318 5.54 -30.37 -13.29
N TYR A 319 6.03 -29.98 -12.11
CA TYR A 319 5.56 -30.54 -10.86
C TYR A 319 4.34 -29.73 -10.44
N LEU A 320 3.18 -30.37 -10.27
CA LEU A 320 2.03 -29.71 -9.65
C LEU A 320 2.46 -29.10 -8.32
N GLN A 321 2.25 -27.80 -8.18
CA GLN A 321 2.51 -27.02 -6.99
C GLN A 321 1.19 -26.62 -6.35
N PHE A 322 1.25 -26.13 -5.11
CA PHE A 322 0.06 -25.70 -4.39
C PHE A 322 0.37 -24.58 -3.40
N VAL A 323 -0.62 -23.71 -3.20
CA VAL A 323 -0.68 -22.78 -2.06
C VAL A 323 -2.05 -22.96 -1.42
N GLY A 324 -2.10 -22.95 -0.09
CA GLY A 324 -3.38 -23.07 0.57
C GLY A 324 -3.33 -23.16 2.08
N LEU A 325 -4.53 -23.10 2.63
CA LEU A 325 -4.81 -23.12 4.05
C LEU A 325 -5.81 -24.23 4.34
N SER A 326 -5.64 -24.90 5.46
CA SER A 326 -6.59 -25.90 5.96
C SER A 326 -6.87 -25.73 7.44
N GLY A 327 -8.09 -26.07 7.83
CA GLY A 327 -8.55 -26.17 9.21
C GLY A 327 -9.34 -27.46 9.42
N ASN A 328 -10.14 -27.49 10.48
CA ASN A 328 -10.90 -28.69 10.84
C ASN A 328 -12.12 -28.94 9.94
N ASP A 329 -12.66 -27.89 9.34
CA ASP A 329 -13.93 -27.88 8.61
C ASP A 329 -13.82 -27.34 7.18
N HIS A 330 -12.77 -26.57 6.86
CA HIS A 330 -12.53 -25.98 5.54
C HIS A 330 -11.09 -26.16 5.08
N ALA A 331 -10.92 -26.23 3.76
CA ALA A 331 -9.63 -26.14 3.11
C ALA A 331 -9.76 -25.30 1.84
N TYR A 332 -8.88 -24.32 1.70
CA TYR A 332 -8.76 -23.43 0.54
C TYR A 332 -7.43 -23.76 -0.12
N ILE A 333 -7.47 -24.40 -1.28
CA ILE A 333 -6.28 -24.88 -1.97
C ILE A 333 -6.31 -24.43 -3.43
N TRP A 334 -5.26 -23.75 -3.85
CA TRP A 334 -4.98 -23.47 -5.24
C TRP A 334 -3.86 -24.38 -5.73
N VAL A 335 -4.12 -25.11 -6.81
CA VAL A 335 -3.18 -26.04 -7.46
C VAL A 335 -2.81 -25.46 -8.83
N TYR A 336 -1.53 -25.41 -9.13
CA TYR A 336 -0.98 -24.81 -10.36
C TYR A 336 0.25 -25.60 -10.84
N ASP A 337 0.77 -25.31 -12.04
CA ASP A 337 1.88 -26.05 -12.69
C ASP A 337 3.08 -25.19 -13.13
#